data_AF-A0AAE0B4L9-F1
#
_entry.id   AF-A0AAE0B4L9-F1
#
_cell.length_a   1.000
_cell.length_b   1.000
_cell.length_c   1.000
_cell.angle_alpha   90.00
_cell.angle_beta   90.00
_cell.angle_gamma   90.00
#
_symmetry.space_group_name_H-M   'P 1'
#
loop_
_entity.id
_entity.type
_entity.pdbx_description
1 polymer ?
#
loop_
_entity_poly.entity_id
_entity_poly.type
_entity_poly.pdbx_seq_one_letter_code
_entity_poly.pdbx_strand_id
1 'polypeptide(L)'
;MPSKPSSKETQFAAPTSLSSMSRRSPLPSSKTPAWKANATGRNSNSIREFLEKSYKETSGQETVKLAIHALLEVVESGGKNKEVAMMTKDDGLKQLEEAEIDAIVTEIEAEKAAAEAAKKGPPKET
;
A
#
# COMPACT_ATOMS: atom_id res chain seq x y z
N MET A 1 32.20 -40.98 62.84
CA MET A 1 32.10 -39.85 61.89
C MET A 1 31.58 -40.38 60.55
N PRO A 2 30.74 -39.62 59.83
CA PRO A 2 29.54 -40.14 59.16
C PRO A 2 29.68 -40.51 57.68
N SER A 3 28.70 -41.31 57.24
CA SER A 3 28.09 -41.43 55.90
C SER A 3 28.59 -42.49 54.89
N LYS A 4 27.85 -43.59 54.91
CA LYS A 4 27.35 -44.44 53.79
C LYS A 4 26.64 -43.57 52.69
N PRO A 5 26.16 -44.12 51.56
CA PRO A 5 26.78 -44.94 50.51
C PRO A 5 26.29 -44.55 49.07
N SER A 6 26.61 -45.41 48.10
CA SER A 6 25.69 -45.85 47.02
C SER A 6 25.53 -44.90 45.83
N SER A 7 26.11 -45.25 44.69
CA SER A 7 25.48 -46.06 43.63
C SER A 7 24.53 -45.23 42.78
N LYS A 8 24.81 -45.29 41.48
CA LYS A 8 24.23 -44.49 40.41
C LYS A 8 22.70 -44.60 40.43
N GLU A 9 22.05 -43.48 40.73
CA GLU A 9 20.61 -43.31 40.53
C GLU A 9 20.41 -42.45 39.28
N THR A 10 19.94 -43.09 38.21
CA THR A 10 19.37 -42.42 37.04
C THR A 10 18.12 -41.70 37.49
N GLN A 11 18.18 -40.36 37.58
CA GLN A 11 17.00 -39.52 37.78
C GLN A 11 16.55 -38.91 36.46
N PHE A 12 15.35 -39.31 36.04
CA PHE A 12 14.53 -38.62 35.06
C PHE A 12 13.84 -37.45 35.78
N ALA A 13 14.11 -36.20 35.38
CA ALA A 13 13.24 -35.05 35.63
C ALA A 13 13.64 -33.88 34.71
N ALA A 14 12.66 -33.40 33.93
CA ALA A 14 12.82 -32.28 33.01
C ALA A 14 12.99 -30.93 33.73
N PRO A 15 13.63 -29.94 33.07
CA PRO A 15 13.21 -28.55 33.23
C PRO A 15 12.82 -27.92 31.89
N THR A 16 11.60 -27.36 31.88
CA THR A 16 11.14 -26.27 31.04
C THR A 16 12.20 -25.18 30.85
N SER A 17 12.55 -24.88 29.59
CA SER A 17 13.22 -23.62 29.23
C SER A 17 12.47 -22.96 28.08
N LEU A 18 11.86 -21.83 28.44
CA LEU A 18 11.11 -20.93 27.60
C LEU A 18 12.07 -20.05 26.79
N SER A 19 11.69 -19.75 25.55
CA SER A 19 12.14 -18.58 24.77
C SER A 19 13.60 -18.55 24.31
N SER A 20 13.82 -19.03 23.08
CA SER A 20 14.63 -18.30 22.10
C SER A 20 14.18 -18.65 20.69
N MET A 21 12.94 -18.28 20.35
CA MET A 21 12.69 -17.83 18.98
C MET A 21 13.57 -16.60 18.83
N SER A 22 14.76 -16.79 18.24
CA SER A 22 15.60 -15.70 17.80
C SER A 22 14.73 -14.87 16.85
N ARG A 23 14.12 -13.80 17.38
CA ARG A 23 13.64 -12.68 16.59
C ARG A 23 14.79 -12.40 15.65
N ARG A 24 14.61 -12.68 14.37
CA ARG A 24 15.53 -12.27 13.32
C ARG A 24 15.77 -10.78 13.57
N SER A 25 16.88 -10.43 14.21
CA SER A 25 17.27 -9.04 14.40
C SER A 25 17.28 -8.46 13.00
N PRO A 26 16.44 -7.46 12.68
CA PRO A 26 16.60 -6.75 11.43
C PRO A 26 18.03 -6.22 11.45
N LEU A 27 18.83 -6.70 10.50
CA LEU A 27 20.22 -6.31 10.35
C LEU A 27 20.27 -4.77 10.37
N PRO A 28 21.28 -4.13 11.00
CA PRO A 28 21.34 -2.69 11.22
C PRO A 28 21.44 -1.82 9.95
N SER A 29 21.14 -2.37 8.76
CA SER A 29 21.10 -1.68 7.48
C SER A 29 19.78 -1.84 6.71
N SER A 30 18.78 -2.60 7.19
CA SER A 30 17.49 -2.68 6.51
C SER A 30 16.58 -1.49 6.87
N LYS A 31 16.99 -0.27 6.50
CA LYS A 31 16.06 0.86 6.42
C LYS A 31 15.26 0.68 5.13
N THR A 32 14.14 -0.03 5.20
CA THR A 32 13.18 -0.01 4.10
C THR A 32 12.61 1.41 4.01
N PRO A 33 12.75 2.12 2.88
CA PRO A 33 12.11 3.42 2.74
C PRO A 33 10.59 3.22 2.87
N ALA A 34 9.98 3.96 3.79
CA ALA A 34 8.53 4.06 3.88
C ALA A 34 8.05 5.14 2.91
N TRP A 35 7.06 4.82 2.09
CA TRP A 35 6.52 5.72 1.06
C TRP A 35 5.06 6.03 1.39
N LYS A 36 4.67 7.31 1.29
CA LYS A 36 3.27 7.72 1.44
C LYS A 36 2.44 7.37 0.19
N ALA A 37 3.03 7.57 -0.98
CA ALA A 37 2.53 7.09 -2.26
C ALA A 37 3.73 6.64 -3.10
N ASN A 38 3.58 5.56 -3.85
CA ASN A 38 4.64 5.05 -4.71
C ASN A 38 4.06 4.45 -5.98
N ALA A 39 4.80 4.58 -7.08
CA ALA A 39 4.50 3.94 -8.34
C ALA A 39 5.75 3.21 -8.84
N THR A 40 5.56 2.05 -9.46
CA THR A 40 6.63 1.23 -10.04
C THR A 40 6.17 0.69 -11.39
N GLY A 41 7.10 0.28 -12.24
CA GLY A 41 6.80 -0.24 -13.58
C GLY A 41 7.10 0.77 -14.70
N ARG A 42 6.47 0.58 -15.85
CA ARG A 42 6.67 1.41 -17.04
C ARG A 42 6.13 2.82 -16.78
N ASN A 43 6.92 3.85 -17.10
CA ASN A 43 6.59 5.27 -16.87
C ASN A 43 6.36 5.66 -15.39
N SER A 44 6.93 4.93 -14.44
CA SER A 44 6.78 5.21 -13.01
C SER A 44 7.23 6.59 -12.55
N ASN A 45 8.19 7.22 -13.26
CA ASN A 45 8.66 8.57 -12.94
C ASN A 45 7.56 9.62 -13.17
N SER A 46 6.86 9.55 -14.30
CA SER A 46 5.74 10.46 -14.60
C SER A 46 4.59 10.30 -13.60
N ILE A 47 4.28 9.06 -13.20
CA ILE A 47 3.26 8.79 -12.17
C ILE A 47 3.70 9.36 -10.81
N ARG A 48 4.97 9.23 -10.44
CA ARG A 48 5.49 9.82 -9.19
C ARG A 48 5.41 11.34 -9.21
N GLU A 49 5.79 12.00 -10.30
CA GLU A 49 5.67 13.45 -10.43
C GLU A 49 4.20 13.92 -10.36
N PHE A 50 3.28 13.14 -10.91
CA PHE A 50 1.84 13.39 -10.76
C PHE A 50 1.39 13.24 -9.30
N LEU A 51 1.78 12.16 -8.64
CA LEU A 51 1.46 11.90 -7.23
C LEU A 51 2.06 12.98 -6.33
N GLU A 52 3.27 13.48 -6.59
CA GLU A 52 3.89 14.56 -5.81
C GLU A 52 3.07 15.87 -5.85
N LYS A 53 2.37 16.14 -6.96
CA LYS A 53 1.55 17.35 -7.14
C LYS A 53 0.11 17.15 -6.67
N SER A 54 -0.43 15.95 -6.85
CA SER A 54 -1.86 15.65 -6.67
C SER A 54 -2.16 14.91 -5.37
N TYR A 55 -1.16 14.37 -4.66
CA TYR A 55 -1.38 13.60 -3.44
C TYR A 55 -2.03 14.43 -2.34
N LYS A 56 -3.12 13.89 -1.81
CA LYS A 56 -3.81 14.39 -0.62
C LYS A 56 -3.94 13.23 0.36
N GLU A 57 -3.77 13.52 1.65
CA GLU A 57 -3.92 12.54 2.73
C GLU A 57 -5.41 12.22 2.90
N THR A 58 -5.90 11.34 2.03
CA THR A 58 -7.29 10.93 1.89
C THR A 58 -7.39 9.41 2.11
N SER A 59 -8.56 8.93 2.49
CA SER A 59 -8.82 7.51 2.78
C SER A 59 -10.02 6.98 2.01
N GLY A 60 -10.07 5.66 1.82
CA GLY A 60 -11.20 4.98 1.19
C GLY A 60 -11.32 5.28 -0.30
N GLN A 61 -12.50 5.70 -0.74
CA GLN A 61 -12.81 5.88 -2.17
C GLN A 61 -12.04 7.01 -2.83
N GLU A 62 -11.75 8.10 -2.11
CA GLU A 62 -10.93 9.22 -2.60
C GLU A 62 -9.52 8.75 -2.99
N THR A 63 -8.92 7.86 -2.20
CA THR A 63 -7.60 7.27 -2.49
C THR A 63 -7.65 6.40 -3.76
N VAL A 64 -8.74 5.66 -3.96
CA VAL A 64 -8.96 4.85 -5.16
C VAL A 64 -9.12 5.75 -6.39
N LYS A 65 -9.89 6.83 -6.28
CA LYS A 65 -10.03 7.84 -7.35
C LYS A 65 -8.68 8.40 -7.74
N LEU A 66 -7.85 8.77 -6.76
CA LEU A 66 -6.51 9.30 -7.00
C LEU A 66 -5.57 8.26 -7.66
N ALA A 67 -5.64 7.00 -7.24
CA ALA A 67 -4.87 5.91 -7.84
C ALA A 67 -5.29 5.65 -9.30
N ILE A 68 -6.59 5.62 -9.59
CA ILE A 68 -7.11 5.44 -10.96
C ILE A 68 -6.74 6.64 -11.84
N HIS A 69 -6.81 7.86 -11.31
CA HIS A 69 -6.37 9.06 -12.02
C HIS A 69 -4.87 9.01 -12.36
N ALA A 70 -4.05 8.57 -11.42
CA ALA A 70 -2.61 8.39 -11.66
C ALA A 70 -2.34 7.33 -12.76
N LEU A 71 -3.17 6.28 -12.85
CA LEU A 71 -3.08 5.25 -13.90
C LEU A 71 -3.57 5.76 -15.27
N LEU A 72 -4.54 6.67 -15.31
CA LEU A 72 -5.02 7.30 -16.55
C LEU A 72 -3.95 8.15 -17.25
N GLU A 73 -2.93 8.62 -16.53
CA GLU A 73 -1.83 9.39 -17.13
C GLU A 73 -0.92 8.52 -18.04
N VAL A 74 -0.89 7.21 -17.81
CA VAL A 74 -0.02 6.28 -18.57
C VAL A 74 -0.80 5.35 -19.48
N VAL A 75 -2.09 5.11 -19.20
CA VAL A 75 -2.94 4.20 -19.96
C VAL A 75 -4.21 4.94 -20.39
N GLU A 76 -4.22 5.35 -21.66
CA GLU A 76 -5.36 6.00 -22.35
C GLU A 76 -6.58 5.08 -22.51
N SER A 77 -6.42 3.76 -22.35
CA SER A 77 -7.54 2.80 -22.42
C SER A 77 -8.24 2.65 -21.07
N GLY A 78 -9.58 2.51 -21.11
CA GLY A 78 -10.50 2.41 -19.97
C GLY A 78 -10.25 1.23 -19.00
N GLY A 79 -11.17 0.96 -18.07
CA GLY A 79 -11.00 0.10 -16.90
C GLY A 79 -10.48 -1.32 -17.16
N LYS A 80 -10.66 -1.86 -18.37
CA LYS A 80 -10.19 -3.19 -18.84
C LYS A 80 -8.72 -3.51 -18.60
N ASN A 81 -7.84 -2.49 -18.59
CA ASN A 81 -6.41 -2.68 -18.38
C ASN A 81 -5.95 -2.37 -16.95
N LYS A 82 -6.89 -2.07 -16.04
CA LYS A 82 -6.63 -1.60 -14.69
C LYS A 82 -7.30 -2.54 -13.70
N GLU A 83 -6.50 -3.24 -12.91
CA GLU A 83 -7.00 -3.97 -11.75
C GLU A 83 -6.66 -3.17 -10.49
N VAL A 84 -7.66 -2.92 -9.64
CA VAL A 84 -7.48 -2.12 -8.42
C VAL A 84 -7.99 -2.92 -7.22
N ALA A 85 -7.16 -2.99 -6.18
CA ALA A 85 -7.51 -3.59 -4.90
C ALA A 85 -7.32 -2.58 -3.77
N MET A 86 -8.29 -2.49 -2.87
CA MET A 86 -8.21 -1.72 -1.64
C MET A 86 -7.93 -2.67 -0.48
N MET A 87 -6.99 -2.31 0.39
CA MET A 87 -6.74 -3.02 1.63
C MET A 87 -7.11 -2.13 2.82
N THR A 88 -8.12 -2.53 3.59
CA THR A 88 -8.51 -1.86 4.84
C THR A 88 -8.17 -2.73 6.04
N LYS A 89 -8.11 -2.13 7.23
CA LYS A 89 -7.82 -2.87 8.46
C LYS A 89 -8.95 -3.81 8.85
N ASP A 90 -10.19 -3.44 8.53
CA ASP A 90 -11.41 -4.12 8.98
C ASP A 90 -11.88 -5.18 7.97
N ASP A 91 -11.82 -4.90 6.67
CA ASP A 91 -12.32 -5.80 5.61
C ASP A 91 -11.21 -6.60 4.89
N GLY A 92 -9.94 -6.31 5.17
CA GLY A 92 -8.81 -6.95 4.49
C GLY A 92 -8.68 -6.49 3.04
N LEU A 93 -8.25 -7.40 2.15
CA LEU A 93 -8.06 -7.12 0.72
C LEU A 93 -9.37 -7.29 -0.04
N LYS A 94 -9.84 -6.21 -0.67
CA LYS A 94 -11.01 -6.19 -1.55
C LYS A 94 -10.60 -5.75 -2.94
N GLN A 95 -10.78 -6.62 -3.94
CA GLN A 95 -10.68 -6.25 -5.34
C GLN A 95 -11.96 -5.51 -5.77
N LEU A 96 -11.78 -4.45 -6.54
CA LEU A 96 -12.89 -3.69 -7.14
C LEU A 96 -13.31 -4.39 -8.43
N GLU A 97 -14.61 -4.44 -8.70
CA GLU A 97 -15.12 -4.96 -9.96
C GLU A 97 -14.86 -3.97 -11.11
N GLU A 98 -14.76 -4.48 -12.34
CA GLU A 98 -14.53 -3.67 -13.55
C GLU A 98 -15.59 -2.57 -13.70
N ALA A 99 -16.85 -2.87 -13.38
CA ALA A 99 -17.95 -1.90 -13.43
C ALA A 99 -17.76 -0.73 -12.45
N GLU A 100 -17.21 -0.99 -11.26
CA GLU A 100 -16.90 0.06 -10.28
C GLU A 100 -15.72 0.92 -10.77
N ILE A 101 -14.71 0.29 -11.36
CA ILE A 101 -13.54 0.98 -11.92
C ILE A 101 -13.97 1.88 -13.09
N ASP A 102 -14.81 1.39 -14.01
CA ASP A 102 -15.30 2.16 -15.16
C ASP A 102 -16.17 3.36 -14.74
N ALA A 103 -17.00 3.19 -13.71
CA ALA A 103 -17.77 4.30 -13.14
C ALA A 103 -16.83 5.39 -12.59
N ILE A 104 -15.80 5.00 -11.83
CA ILE A 104 -14.81 5.93 -11.27
C ILE A 104 -13.99 6.61 -12.38
N VAL A 105 -13.60 5.88 -13.42
CA VAL A 105 -12.88 6.45 -14.58
C VAL A 105 -13.73 7.54 -15.24
N THR A 106 -15.02 7.27 -15.45
CA THR A 106 -15.95 8.24 -16.07
C THR A 106 -16.10 9.50 -15.22
N GLU A 107 -16.22 9.36 -13.90
CA GLU A 107 -16.23 10.49 -12.97
C GLU A 107 -14.94 11.31 -13.04
N ILE A 108 -13.77 10.65 -13.05
CA ILE A 108 -12.47 11.32 -13.10
C ILE A 108 -12.28 12.07 -14.43
N GLU A 109 -12.68 11.49 -15.56
CA GLU A 109 -12.60 12.15 -16.87
C GLU A 109 -13.49 13.40 -16.93
N ALA A 110 -14.69 13.32 -16.38
CA ALA A 110 -15.59 14.47 -16.27
C ALA A 110 -15.01 15.57 -15.36
N GLU A 111 -14.45 15.20 -14.20
CA GLU A 111 -13.80 16.14 -13.28
C GLU A 111 -12.54 16.78 -13.88
N LYS A 112 -11.72 15.99 -14.60
CA LYS A 112 -10.51 16.47 -15.29
C LYS A 112 -10.88 17.46 -16.40
N ALA A 113 -11.91 17.17 -17.19
CA ALA A 113 -12.41 18.08 -18.23
C ALA A 113 -12.95 19.39 -17.62
N ALA A 114 -13.68 19.31 -16.50
CA ALA A 114 -14.15 20.50 -15.79
C ALA A 114 -13.00 21.33 -15.21
N ALA A 115 -11.97 20.69 -14.63
CA ALA A 115 -10.79 21.37 -14.09
C ALA A 115 -9.93 22.03 -15.18
N GLU A 116 -9.78 21.39 -16.34
CA GLU A 116 -9.15 21.96 -17.55
C GLU A 116 -9.93 23.18 -18.07
N ALA A 117 -11.27 23.09 -18.14
CA ALA A 117 -12.13 24.19 -18.57
C ALA A 117 -12.09 25.37 -17.58
N ALA A 118 -12.03 25.10 -16.28
CA ALA A 118 -11.90 26.13 -15.25
C ALA A 118 -10.54 26.86 -15.30
N LYS A 119 -9.45 26.16 -15.67
CA LYS A 119 -8.16 26.80 -15.95
C LYS A 119 -8.15 27.63 -17.24
N LYS A 120 -9.16 27.47 -18.10
CA LYS A 120 -9.38 28.25 -19.34
C LYS A 120 -10.49 29.31 -19.22
N GLY A 121 -10.90 29.69 -18.00
CA GLY A 121 -11.83 30.82 -17.77
C GLY A 121 -11.34 32.15 -18.35
N PRO A 122 -12.26 33.08 -18.70
CA PRO A 122 -12.29 33.83 -19.97
C PRO A 122 -11.13 34.85 -20.15
N PRO A 123 -10.82 35.25 -21.40
CA PRO A 123 -9.94 36.39 -21.62
C PRO A 123 -10.52 37.59 -20.87
N LYS A 124 -9.67 38.28 -20.08
CA LYS A 124 -10.03 39.56 -19.47
C LYS A 124 -10.53 40.49 -20.58
N GLU A 125 -11.84 40.73 -20.64
CA GLU A 125 -12.38 41.82 -21.43
C GLU A 125 -11.76 43.13 -20.92
N THR A 126 -11.20 43.86 -21.88
CA THR A 126 -10.57 45.18 -21.71
C THR A 126 -11.61 46.25 -22.03
#